data_AF-A0A844FJR1-F1
#
_entry.id   AF-A0A844FJR1-F1
#
_cell.length_a   1.000
_cell.length_b   1.000
_cell.length_c   1.000
_cell.angle_alpha   90.00
_cell.angle_beta   90.00
_cell.angle_gamma   90.00
#
_symmetry.space_group_name_H-M   'P 1'
#
loop_
_entity.id
_entity.type
_entity.pdbx_description
1 polymer ?
#
loop_
_entity_poly.entity_id
_entity_poly.type
_entity_poly.pdbx_seq_one_letter_code
_entity_poly.pdbx_strand_id
1 'polypeptide(L)'
;MINKIIYDGKEKHVYLVKPNGKRMLLKNDLSSKPIISPNKRLAAFISPFCWECMSNVYVVDLYNGKISNVYNWEYSKTPKYIKWYSNESLLLIIGETYGTVSIGGDLYSLNIKSKKLEVVKKFPEYIQITSFKLNENIIEVYGIRYIDNIYNEHILYKDSFKY
;
A
#
# COMPACT_ATOMS: atom_id res chain seq x y z
N MET A 1 25.04 13.37 -0.29
CA MET A 1 23.98 13.31 0.76
C MET A 1 22.66 12.96 0.09
N ILE A 2 21.85 12.08 0.69
CA ILE A 2 20.59 11.57 0.13
C ILE A 2 19.42 12.35 0.74
N ASN A 3 18.31 12.51 0.01
CA ASN A 3 17.09 13.12 0.56
C ASN A 3 16.50 12.22 1.66
N LYS A 4 15.81 12.82 2.63
CA LYS A 4 15.07 12.10 3.67
C LYS A 4 13.57 12.20 3.39
N ILE A 5 12.84 11.15 3.71
CA ILE A 5 11.37 11.17 3.69
C ILE A 5 10.84 11.25 5.12
N ILE A 6 9.92 12.17 5.37
CA ILE A 6 9.31 12.41 6.68
C ILE A 6 7.80 12.32 6.53
N TYR A 7 7.15 11.70 7.52
CA TYR A 7 5.72 11.62 7.63
C TYR A 7 5.25 12.42 8.82
N ASP A 8 4.32 13.35 8.60
CA ASP A 8 3.57 13.99 9.65
C ASP A 8 2.36 13.12 9.97
N GLY A 9 2.34 12.49 11.15
CA GLY A 9 1.25 11.60 11.55
C GLY A 9 -0.05 12.31 11.90
N LYS A 10 0.00 13.62 12.22
CA LYS A 10 -1.19 14.40 12.57
C LYS A 10 -1.91 14.84 11.30
N GLU A 11 -1.18 15.47 10.39
CA GLU A 11 -1.71 15.95 9.11
C GLU A 11 -1.77 14.86 8.04
N LYS A 12 -1.18 13.69 8.30
CA LYS A 12 -1.00 12.58 7.36
C LYS A 12 -0.29 12.99 6.07
N HIS A 13 0.60 13.98 6.14
CA HIS A 13 1.35 14.47 4.98
C HIS A 13 2.73 13.81 4.85
N VAL A 14 3.18 13.64 3.60
CA VAL A 14 4.51 13.13 3.29
C VAL A 14 5.38 14.26 2.73
N TYR A 15 6.54 14.44 3.33
CA TYR A 15 7.52 15.45 2.96
C TYR A 15 8.82 14.81 2.49
N LEU A 16 9.40 15.38 1.43
CA LEU A 16 10.79 15.15 1.06
C LEU A 16 11.65 16.27 1.64
N VAL A 17 12.71 15.91 2.35
CA VAL A 17 13.68 16.83 2.94
C VAL A 17 14.99 16.70 2.20
N LYS A 18 15.39 17.77 1.50
CA LYS A 18 16.64 17.84 0.76
C LYS A 18 17.84 17.93 1.71
N PRO A 19 19.08 17.63 1.24
CA PRO A 19 20.29 17.74 2.05
C PRO A 19 20.52 19.13 2.68
N ASN A 20 20.03 20.19 2.02
CA ASN A 20 20.08 21.57 2.53
C ASN A 20 18.98 21.89 3.56
N GLY A 21 18.22 20.90 4.03
CA GLY A 21 17.13 21.07 5.00
C GLY A 21 15.79 21.53 4.40
N LYS A 22 15.74 21.90 3.12
CA LYS A 22 14.48 22.34 2.48
C LYS A 22 13.47 21.20 2.46
N ARG A 23 12.29 21.45 3.03
CA ARG A 23 11.13 20.53 3.01
C ARG A 23 10.26 20.81 1.80
N MET A 24 9.73 19.74 1.20
CA MET A 24 8.81 19.79 0.07
C MET A 24 7.67 18.83 0.33
N LEU A 25 6.44 19.33 0.35
CA LEU A 25 5.23 18.50 0.41
C LEU A 25 5.10 17.71 -0.90
N LEU A 26 4.91 16.39 -0.82
CA LEU A 26 4.83 15.55 -2.02
C LEU A 26 3.42 15.46 -2.61
N LYS A 27 2.39 15.48 -1.75
CA LYS A 27 0.98 15.45 -2.11
C LYS A 27 0.17 16.29 -1.12
N ASN A 28 -0.85 16.98 -1.64
CA ASN A 28 -1.76 17.81 -0.87
C ASN A 28 -3.03 17.04 -0.45
N ASP A 29 -2.85 15.77 -0.07
CA ASP A 29 -3.90 14.86 0.37
C ASP A 29 -3.41 14.08 1.59
N LEU A 30 -4.35 13.54 2.37
CA LEU A 30 -4.05 12.57 3.43
C LEU A 30 -3.35 11.36 2.80
N SER A 31 -2.15 11.03 3.28
CA SER A 31 -1.31 9.97 2.72
C SER A 31 -1.06 8.87 3.76
N SER A 32 -0.78 7.66 3.28
CA SER A 32 -0.28 6.59 4.15
C SER A 32 1.15 6.90 4.61
N LYS A 33 1.56 6.28 5.73
CA LYS A 33 2.95 6.34 6.16
C LYS A 33 3.85 5.72 5.09
N PRO A 34 4.91 6.41 4.64
CA PRO A 34 5.78 5.89 3.60
C PRO A 34 6.60 4.71 4.12
N ILE A 35 6.83 3.75 3.22
CA ILE A 35 7.66 2.57 3.44
C ILE A 35 8.92 2.67 2.59
N ILE A 36 10.08 2.34 3.16
CA ILE A 36 11.38 2.45 2.49
C ILE A 36 11.75 1.08 1.91
N SER A 37 12.24 1.07 0.67
CA SER A 37 12.74 -0.12 -0.03
C SER A 37 13.95 -0.74 0.69
N PRO A 38 14.23 -2.04 0.50
CA PRO A 38 15.33 -2.72 1.20
C PRO A 38 16.70 -2.05 1.04
N ASN A 39 17.03 -1.58 -0.17
CA ASN A 39 18.27 -0.86 -0.45
C ASN A 39 18.26 0.62 -0.04
N LYS A 40 17.17 1.10 0.59
CA LYS A 40 16.99 2.49 1.05
C LYS A 40 17.05 3.56 -0.05
N ARG A 41 16.91 3.18 -1.32
CA ARG A 41 16.92 4.13 -2.44
C ARG A 41 15.54 4.72 -2.72
N LEU A 42 14.51 3.91 -2.59
CA LEU A 42 13.14 4.27 -2.89
C LEU A 42 12.28 4.30 -1.64
N ALA A 43 11.26 5.15 -1.64
CA ALA A 43 10.16 5.11 -0.69
C ALA A 43 8.82 5.07 -1.43
N ALA A 44 7.84 4.33 -0.90
CA ALA A 44 6.50 4.22 -1.48
C ALA A 44 5.43 4.63 -0.47
N PHE A 45 4.34 5.22 -0.96
CA PHE A 45 3.17 5.56 -0.14
C PHE A 45 1.90 5.59 -1.00
N ILE A 46 0.75 5.57 -0.33
CA ILE A 46 -0.59 5.66 -0.93
C ILE A 46 -1.12 7.08 -0.71
N SER A 47 -1.71 7.69 -1.74
CA SER A 47 -2.34 9.01 -1.64
C SER A 47 -3.47 9.18 -2.67
N PRO A 48 -4.64 9.73 -2.29
CA PRO A 48 -5.12 9.90 -0.91
C PRO A 48 -5.18 8.56 -0.16
N PHE A 49 -5.26 8.56 1.17
CA PHE A 49 -5.34 7.39 2.02
C PHE A 49 -6.47 7.56 3.04
N CYS A 50 -7.66 7.16 2.61
CA CYS A 50 -8.86 7.11 3.42
C CYS A 50 -9.70 5.88 3.07
N TRP A 51 -10.76 5.63 3.82
CA TRP A 51 -11.62 4.45 3.68
C TRP A 51 -12.23 4.32 2.27
N GLU A 52 -12.85 5.39 1.78
CA GLU A 52 -13.56 5.47 0.48
C GLU A 52 -12.86 6.45 -0.48
N CYS A 53 -11.55 6.26 -0.62
CA CYS A 53 -10.73 7.08 -1.49
C CYS A 53 -10.29 6.31 -2.73
N MET A 54 -10.39 6.98 -3.87
CA MET A 54 -9.71 6.63 -5.11
C MET A 54 -8.22 6.92 -4.97
N SER A 55 -7.42 5.90 -4.65
CA SER A 55 -6.05 6.05 -4.17
C SER A 55 -5.03 5.56 -5.18
N ASN A 56 -3.91 6.27 -5.30
CA ASN A 56 -2.79 5.86 -6.15
C ASN A 56 -1.60 5.44 -5.31
N VAL A 57 -0.70 4.65 -5.90
CA VAL A 57 0.62 4.35 -5.29
C VAL A 57 1.68 5.22 -5.93
N TYR A 58 2.43 5.92 -5.08
CA TYR A 58 3.54 6.76 -5.48
C TYR A 58 4.85 6.18 -4.97
N VAL A 59 5.90 6.29 -5.79
CA VAL A 59 7.28 5.96 -5.43
C VAL A 59 8.15 7.19 -5.60
N VAL A 60 9.04 7.41 -4.64
CA VAL A 60 10.00 8.52 -4.60
C VAL A 60 11.40 7.94 -4.63
N ASP A 61 12.22 8.38 -5.59
CA ASP A 61 13.65 8.12 -5.57
C ASP A 61 14.32 9.11 -4.61
N LEU A 62 14.85 8.61 -3.50
CA LEU A 62 15.46 9.42 -2.44
C LEU A 62 16.82 9.99 -2.86
N TYR A 63 17.44 9.49 -3.92
CA TYR A 63 18.69 10.04 -4.43
C TYR A 63 18.47 11.36 -5.18
N ASN A 64 17.56 11.36 -6.16
CA ASN A 64 17.30 12.54 -7.01
C ASN A 64 16.04 13.33 -6.63
N GLY A 65 15.19 12.79 -5.74
CA GLY A 65 13.95 13.40 -5.28
C GLY A 65 12.78 13.28 -6.25
N LYS A 66 12.91 12.50 -7.33
CA LYS A 66 11.85 12.29 -8.32
C LYS A 66 10.72 11.46 -7.73
N ILE A 67 9.49 11.95 -7.85
CA ILE A 67 8.27 11.19 -7.54
C ILE A 67 7.66 10.62 -8.82
N SER A 68 7.08 9.43 -8.75
CA SER A 68 6.42 8.75 -9.86
C SER A 68 5.17 8.03 -9.37
N ASN A 69 4.08 8.14 -10.14
CA ASN A 69 2.90 7.30 -9.94
C ASN A 69 3.16 5.94 -10.62
N VAL A 70 3.11 4.87 -9.82
CA VAL A 70 3.41 3.50 -10.27
C VAL A 70 2.16 2.62 -10.39
N TYR A 71 1.05 3.03 -9.76
CA TYR A 71 -0.24 2.36 -9.85
C TYR A 71 -1.36 3.38 -9.67
N ASN A 72 -2.33 3.34 -10.59
CA ASN A 72 -3.56 4.11 -10.49
C ASN A 72 -4.68 3.23 -9.96
N TRP A 73 -5.59 3.79 -9.18
CA TRP A 73 -6.88 3.14 -8.94
C TRP A 73 -7.60 2.87 -10.26
N GLU A 74 -8.43 1.83 -10.26
CA GLU A 74 -9.39 1.55 -11.32
C GLU A 74 -10.79 1.74 -10.73
N TYR A 75 -11.79 2.14 -11.51
CA TYR A 75 -13.13 2.59 -11.04
C TYR A 75 -13.62 1.98 -9.71
N SER A 76 -13.66 0.66 -9.62
CA SER A 76 -14.12 -0.04 -8.41
C SER A 76 -13.02 -0.52 -7.48
N LYS A 77 -11.73 -0.39 -7.81
CA LYS A 77 -10.61 -0.97 -7.05
C LYS A 77 -9.53 0.03 -6.68
N THR A 78 -9.15 0.04 -5.40
CA THR A 78 -8.20 0.97 -4.81
C THR A 78 -7.16 0.22 -3.94
N PRO A 79 -5.88 0.64 -3.93
CA PRO A 79 -4.88 0.06 -3.04
C PRO A 79 -5.17 0.44 -1.59
N LYS A 80 -5.27 -0.56 -0.72
CA LYS A 80 -5.56 -0.39 0.72
C LYS A 80 -4.32 -0.57 1.59
N TYR A 81 -3.34 -1.34 1.13
CA TYR A 81 -2.09 -1.59 1.87
C TYR A 81 -0.96 -1.89 0.90
N ILE A 82 0.28 -1.49 1.25
CA ILE A 82 1.47 -1.77 0.45
C ILE A 82 2.65 -2.20 1.33
N LYS A 83 3.53 -3.04 0.77
CA LYS A 83 4.84 -3.37 1.35
C LYS A 83 5.86 -3.65 0.25
N TRP A 84 7.12 -3.31 0.49
CA TRP A 84 8.21 -3.71 -0.40
C TRP A 84 8.44 -5.22 -0.29
N TYR A 85 8.45 -5.89 -1.44
CA TYR A 85 8.88 -7.28 -1.58
C TYR A 85 10.34 -7.36 -2.02
N SER A 86 10.74 -6.48 -2.94
CA SER A 86 12.11 -6.36 -3.41
C SER A 86 12.47 -4.88 -3.60
N ASN A 87 13.63 -4.59 -4.20
CA ASN A 87 13.98 -3.22 -4.59
C ASN A 87 13.15 -2.70 -5.78
N GLU A 88 12.41 -3.57 -6.47
CA GLU A 88 11.69 -3.26 -7.72
C GLU A 88 10.22 -3.65 -7.69
N SER A 89 9.78 -4.38 -6.66
CA SER A 89 8.42 -4.89 -6.57
C SER A 89 7.78 -4.54 -5.23
N LEU A 90 6.53 -4.11 -5.31
CA LEU A 90 5.63 -3.93 -4.17
C LEU A 90 4.64 -5.09 -4.14
N LEU A 91 4.28 -5.53 -2.94
CA LEU A 91 3.06 -6.27 -2.70
C LEU A 91 1.97 -5.30 -2.25
N LEU A 92 0.76 -5.50 -2.75
CA LEU A 92 -0.39 -4.62 -2.55
C LEU A 92 -1.59 -5.44 -2.13
N ILE A 93 -2.35 -4.91 -1.19
CA ILE A 93 -3.76 -5.30 -1.02
C ILE A 93 -4.58 -4.33 -1.84
N ILE A 94 -5.38 -4.85 -2.77
CA ILE A 94 -6.31 -4.06 -3.58
C ILE A 94 -7.72 -4.53 -3.27
N GLY A 95 -8.54 -3.60 -2.81
CA GLY A 95 -9.92 -3.80 -2.39
C GLY A 95 -10.87 -2.90 -3.13
N GLU A 96 -12.16 -3.02 -2.84
CA GLU A 96 -13.16 -2.16 -3.44
C GLU A 96 -12.97 -0.69 -2.99
N THR A 97 -13.15 0.24 -3.92
CA THR A 97 -13.04 1.69 -3.68
C THR A 97 -14.14 2.17 -2.75
N TYR A 98 -15.36 1.66 -2.96
CA TYR A 98 -16.56 2.06 -2.27
C TYR A 98 -17.18 0.90 -1.48
N GLY A 99 -17.90 1.22 -0.42
CA GLY A 99 -18.64 0.27 0.39
C GLY A 99 -18.31 0.39 1.87
N THR A 100 -19.34 0.35 2.70
CA THR A 100 -19.25 0.40 4.17
C THR A 100 -18.59 -0.82 4.78
N VAL A 101 -18.32 -1.86 3.98
CA VAL A 101 -17.87 -3.18 4.43
C VAL A 101 -16.53 -3.60 3.80
N SER A 102 -16.03 -2.81 2.84
CA SER A 102 -14.86 -3.13 2.01
C SER A 102 -13.56 -2.62 2.63
N ILE A 103 -13.09 -3.31 3.67
CA ILE A 103 -11.93 -2.86 4.48
C ILE A 103 -10.59 -3.41 3.98
N GLY A 104 -10.64 -4.41 3.10
CA GLY A 104 -9.48 -5.17 2.64
C GLY A 104 -9.64 -5.60 1.19
N GLY A 105 -8.96 -6.66 0.79
CA GLY A 105 -9.13 -7.23 -0.54
C GLY A 105 -8.13 -8.33 -0.87
N ASP A 106 -7.80 -8.44 -2.15
CA ASP A 106 -6.91 -9.46 -2.68
C ASP A 106 -5.45 -9.01 -2.67
N LEU A 107 -4.52 -9.98 -2.75
CA LEU A 107 -3.09 -9.72 -2.78
C LEU A 107 -2.55 -9.71 -4.21
N TYR A 108 -1.76 -8.69 -4.53
CA TYR A 108 -1.14 -8.47 -5.84
C TYR A 108 0.34 -8.11 -5.70
N SER A 109 1.11 -8.36 -6.75
CA SER A 109 2.48 -7.90 -6.92
C SER A 109 2.56 -6.90 -8.06
N LEU A 110 3.20 -5.76 -7.81
CA LEU A 110 3.43 -4.71 -8.79
C LEU A 110 4.94 -4.55 -9.01
N ASN A 111 5.39 -4.75 -10.24
CA ASN A 111 6.73 -4.31 -10.65
C ASN A 111 6.69 -2.80 -10.96
N ILE A 112 7.47 -2.00 -10.24
CA ILE A 112 7.40 -0.53 -10.35
C ILE A 112 8.01 0.02 -11.65
N LYS A 113 8.88 -0.75 -12.33
CA LYS A 113 9.53 -0.33 -13.58
C LYS A 113 8.63 -0.62 -14.77
N SER A 114 8.16 -1.86 -14.88
CA SER A 114 7.27 -2.27 -15.99
C SER A 114 5.82 -1.88 -15.75
N LYS A 115 5.45 -1.48 -14.53
CA LYS A 115 4.07 -1.25 -14.08
C LYS A 115 3.16 -2.47 -14.26
N LYS A 116 3.75 -3.67 -14.36
CA LYS A 116 3.00 -4.92 -14.46
C LYS A 116 2.44 -5.29 -13.09
N LEU A 117 1.11 -5.44 -13.03
CA LEU A 117 0.39 -5.94 -11.87
C LEU A 117 0.04 -7.41 -12.09
N GLU A 118 0.32 -8.25 -11.11
CA GLU A 118 -0.01 -9.68 -11.14
C GLU A 118 -0.79 -10.05 -9.88
N VAL A 119 -1.77 -10.94 -10.05
CA VAL A 119 -2.52 -11.51 -8.92
C VAL A 119 -1.62 -12.49 -8.20
N VAL A 120 -1.43 -12.30 -6.90
CA VAL A 120 -0.71 -13.25 -6.04
C VAL A 120 -1.68 -14.26 -5.45
N LYS A 121 -2.76 -13.77 -4.84
CA LYS A 121 -3.80 -14.62 -4.26
C LYS A 121 -5.13 -13.90 -4.22
N LYS A 122 -6.16 -14.62 -4.66
CA LYS A 122 -7.57 -14.26 -4.49
C LYS A 122 -8.11 -14.85 -3.20
N PHE A 123 -8.96 -14.09 -2.53
CA PHE A 123 -9.68 -14.54 -1.35
C PHE A 123 -11.19 -14.56 -1.66
N PRO A 124 -11.95 -15.46 -1.03
CA PRO A 124 -13.40 -15.41 -1.09
C PRO A 124 -13.93 -14.04 -0.62
N GLU A 125 -15.04 -13.56 -1.15
CA GLU A 125 -15.59 -12.22 -0.86
C GLU A 125 -15.84 -11.98 0.64
N TYR A 126 -16.21 -13.04 1.38
CA TYR A 126 -16.40 -13.02 2.82
C TYR A 126 -15.09 -12.97 3.63
N ILE A 127 -13.93 -12.92 2.98
CA ILE A 127 -12.61 -12.73 3.59
C ILE A 127 -11.99 -11.44 3.04
N GLN A 128 -11.64 -10.52 3.95
CA GLN A 128 -11.02 -9.24 3.59
C GLN A 128 -9.63 -9.16 4.23
N ILE A 129 -8.59 -9.31 3.41
CA ILE A 129 -7.21 -9.14 3.90
C ILE A 129 -6.91 -7.66 4.05
N THR A 130 -6.41 -7.25 5.23
CA THR A 130 -6.15 -5.85 5.57
C THR A 130 -4.67 -5.55 5.75
N SER A 131 -3.86 -6.55 6.03
CA SER A 131 -2.40 -6.42 6.13
C SER A 131 -1.69 -7.75 5.92
N PHE A 132 -0.37 -7.70 5.75
CA PHE A 132 0.46 -8.89 5.65
C PHE A 132 1.88 -8.68 6.19
N LYS A 133 2.52 -9.79 6.55
CA LYS A 133 3.94 -9.86 6.89
C LYS A 133 4.66 -10.77 5.91
N LEU A 134 5.94 -10.46 5.69
CA LEU A 134 6.82 -11.20 4.81
C LEU A 134 7.93 -11.78 5.68
N ASN A 135 8.02 -13.10 5.70
CA ASN A 135 9.02 -13.86 6.44
C ASN A 135 9.68 -14.82 5.46
N GLU A 136 10.88 -14.48 4.99
CA GLU A 136 11.59 -15.25 3.95
C GLU A 136 10.69 -15.49 2.73
N ASN A 137 10.25 -16.73 2.51
CA ASN A 137 9.42 -17.15 1.38
C ASN A 137 7.96 -17.41 1.80
N ILE A 138 7.55 -16.91 2.97
CA ILE A 138 6.19 -17.04 3.50
C ILE A 138 5.54 -15.67 3.59
N ILE A 139 4.34 -15.56 3.01
CA ILE A 139 3.45 -14.43 3.23
C ILE A 139 2.44 -14.83 4.28
N GLU A 140 2.46 -14.14 5.41
CA GLU A 140 1.42 -14.24 6.43
C GLU A 140 0.42 -13.12 6.22
N VAL A 141 -0.83 -13.47 5.93
CA VAL A 141 -1.91 -12.50 5.72
C VAL A 141 -2.79 -12.40 6.96
N TYR A 142 -3.29 -11.19 7.21
CA TYR A 142 -4.15 -10.86 8.32
C TYR A 142 -5.35 -10.08 7.80
N GLY A 143 -6.53 -10.40 8.31
CA GLY A 143 -7.77 -9.80 7.84
C GLY A 143 -8.95 -10.14 8.73
N ILE A 144 -10.13 -10.08 8.13
CA ILE A 144 -11.38 -10.50 8.76
C ILE A 144 -12.09 -11.52 7.89
N ARG A 145 -12.88 -12.38 8.55
CA ARG A 145 -13.81 -13.31 7.90
C ARG A 145 -15.21 -13.00 8.42
N TYR A 146 -16.11 -12.64 7.52
CA TYR A 146 -17.51 -12.46 7.84
C TYR A 146 -18.16 -13.80 8.17
N ILE A 147 -19.01 -13.80 9.20
CA ILE A 147 -19.70 -15.00 9.71
C ILE A 147 -21.22 -14.94 9.50
N ASP A 148 -21.71 -13.84 8.96
CA ASP A 148 -23.08 -13.66 8.49
C ASP A 148 -23.12 -13.32 7.00
N ASN A 149 -24.32 -13.40 6.41
CA ASN A 149 -24.51 -13.13 4.97
C ASN A 149 -24.77 -11.64 4.67
N ILE A 150 -24.91 -10.82 5.72
CA ILE A 150 -25.14 -9.38 5.61
C ILE A 150 -23.89 -8.56 5.98
N TYR A 151 -22.78 -9.24 6.30
CA TYR A 151 -21.48 -8.68 6.57
C TYR A 151 -21.41 -7.72 7.78
N ASN A 152 -22.21 -7.96 8.82
CA ASN A 152 -22.16 -7.18 10.07
C ASN A 152 -21.23 -7.80 11.10
N GLU A 153 -21.19 -9.12 11.16
CA GLU A 153 -20.38 -9.87 12.12
C GLU A 153 -19.14 -10.49 11.46
N HIS A 154 -17.99 -10.35 12.12
CA HIS A 154 -16.74 -10.90 11.63
C HIS A 154 -15.85 -11.43 12.75
N ILE A 155 -14.98 -12.38 12.39
CA ILE A 155 -13.88 -12.83 13.23
C ILE A 155 -12.54 -12.48 12.58
N LEU A 156 -11.48 -12.45 13.38
CA LEU A 156 -10.12 -12.29 12.85
C LEU A 156 -9.75 -13.47 11.94
N TYR A 157 -9.14 -13.16 10.81
CA TYR A 157 -8.62 -14.13 9.86
C TYR A 157 -7.10 -14.06 9.79
N LYS A 158 -6.46 -15.23 9.75
CA LYS A 158 -5.03 -15.39 9.53
C LYS A 158 -4.80 -16.60 8.63
N ASP A 159 -3.92 -16.45 7.65
CA ASP A 159 -3.45 -17.53 6.79
C ASP A 159 -1.98 -17.29 6.42
N SER A 160 -1.31 -18.33 5.95
CA SER A 160 0.07 -18.24 5.48
C SER A 160 0.30 -19.17 4.30
N PHE A 161 1.00 -18.68 3.29
CA PHE A 161 1.33 -19.47 2.12
C PHE A 161 2.72 -19.12 1.60
N LYS A 162 3.33 -20.07 0.90
CA LYS A 162 4.59 -19.84 0.21
C LYS A 162 4.37 -18.95 -1.01
N TYR A 163 5.32 -18.06 -1.27
CA TYR A 163 5.33 -17.15 -2.42
C TYR A 163 6.68 -17.22 -3.12
#